data_AF-A0A1Y2I648-F1
#
_entry.id   AF-A0A1Y2I648-F1
#
_cell.length_a   1.000
_cell.length_b   1.000
_cell.length_c   1.000
_cell.angle_alpha   90.00
_cell.angle_beta   90.00
_cell.angle_gamma   90.00
#
_symmetry.space_group_name_H-M   'P 1'
#
loop_
_entity.id
_entity.type
_entity.pdbx_description
1 polymer ?
#
loop_
_entity_poly.entity_id
_entity_poly.type
_entity_poly.pdbx_seq_one_letter_code
_entity_poly.pdbx_strand_id
1 'polypeptide(L)'
;MLFNLKKNFLLGLKKSYSISFLPSKLEKIYSSIFIRILRVIGGFCLALVITGRYTIFYKELHILIFTFAIIQSILIMCISLIKFFYGLYLIIYKPELFEVRNSPLNNFASHLARVISCARIGCGAAVGTTGVLAAAVTYDTILEATAREKVFVPMIAKFYNDIFGEPMMTPENYKNLKEGLSVLPAPENFDVDKFDKEFEKLSPAEKKALVDYIKNKVI
;
A
#
# COMPACT_ATOMS: atom_id res chain seq x y z
N MET A 1 -12.67 32.79 9.53
CA MET A 1 -13.05 31.38 9.22
C MET A 1 -11.89 30.39 9.37
N LEU A 2 -10.71 30.68 8.81
CA LEU A 2 -9.51 29.81 8.85
C LEU A 2 -9.02 29.40 10.25
N PHE A 3 -9.10 30.29 11.25
CA PHE A 3 -8.64 30.02 12.61
C PHE A 3 -9.47 28.91 13.31
N ASN A 4 -10.77 28.83 13.02
CA ASN A 4 -11.64 27.76 13.54
C ASN A 4 -11.38 26.42 12.85
N LEU A 5 -10.99 26.41 11.57
CA LEU A 5 -10.69 25.17 10.84
C LEU A 5 -9.46 24.47 11.43
N LYS A 6 -8.37 25.20 11.68
CA LYS A 6 -7.14 24.64 12.28
C LYS A 6 -7.40 24.04 13.67
N LYS A 7 -8.16 24.75 14.51
CA LYS A 7 -8.54 24.26 15.85
C LYS A 7 -9.37 22.98 15.77
N ASN A 8 -10.38 22.94 14.90
CA ASN A 8 -11.24 21.77 14.73
C ASN A 8 -10.47 20.56 14.17
N PHE A 9 -9.54 20.81 13.25
CA PHE A 9 -8.66 19.79 12.71
C PHE A 9 -7.74 19.18 13.78
N LEU A 10 -7.08 20.02 14.58
CA LEU A 10 -6.25 19.61 15.72
C LEU A 10 -7.05 18.81 16.76
N LEU A 11 -8.30 19.19 17.03
CA LEU A 11 -9.17 18.45 17.94
C LEU A 11 -9.53 17.07 17.40
N GLY A 12 -9.89 16.97 16.12
CA GLY A 12 -10.18 15.68 15.46
C GLY A 12 -8.96 14.76 15.46
N LEU A 13 -7.78 15.30 15.15
CA LEU A 13 -6.50 14.58 15.26
C LEU A 13 -6.25 14.09 16.67
N LYS A 14 -6.25 14.99 17.67
CA LYS A 14 -6.00 14.65 19.07
C LYS A 14 -6.96 13.55 19.55
N LYS A 15 -8.23 13.63 19.17
CA LYS A 15 -9.24 12.61 19.50
C LYS A 15 -8.92 11.27 18.84
N SER A 16 -8.67 11.24 17.53
CA SER A 16 -8.30 10.01 16.82
C SER A 16 -7.03 9.36 17.38
N TYR A 17 -6.05 10.15 17.82
CA TYR A 17 -4.82 9.64 18.45
C TYR A 17 -5.05 9.05 19.84
N SER A 18 -6.03 9.57 20.60
CA SER A 18 -6.36 9.09 21.95
C SER A 18 -7.09 7.75 21.98
N ILE A 19 -7.69 7.31 20.86
CA ILE A 19 -8.44 6.07 20.80
C ILE A 19 -7.46 4.89 20.63
N SER A 20 -7.53 3.93 21.56
CA SER A 20 -6.78 2.67 21.45
C SER A 20 -7.53 1.70 20.55
N PHE A 21 -6.88 1.28 19.45
CA PHE A 21 -7.39 0.25 18.52
C PHE A 21 -6.99 -1.17 18.94
N LEU A 22 -6.56 -1.36 20.19
CA LEU A 22 -6.23 -2.67 20.72
C LEU A 22 -7.15 -2.97 21.92
N PRO A 23 -7.68 -4.19 22.04
CA PRO A 23 -8.42 -4.59 23.23
C PRO A 23 -7.55 -4.42 24.49
N SER A 24 -8.14 -3.91 25.58
CA SER A 24 -7.42 -3.62 26.82
C SER A 24 -6.65 -4.81 27.40
N LYS A 25 -7.17 -6.03 27.24
CA LYS A 25 -6.47 -7.27 27.63
C LYS A 25 -5.19 -7.50 26.83
N LEU A 26 -5.23 -7.27 25.51
CA LEU A 26 -4.06 -7.40 24.64
C LEU A 26 -3.07 -6.27 24.86
N GLU A 27 -3.54 -5.06 25.18
CA GLU A 27 -2.66 -3.93 25.50
C GLU A 27 -1.80 -4.21 26.75
N LYS A 28 -2.36 -4.89 27.76
CA LYS A 28 -1.60 -5.37 28.93
C LYS A 28 -0.54 -6.41 28.55
N ILE A 29 -0.89 -7.37 27.69
CA ILE A 29 0.07 -8.39 27.23
C ILE A 29 1.18 -7.74 26.39
N TYR A 30 0.81 -6.85 25.48
CA TYR A 30 1.73 -6.19 24.55
C TYR A 30 2.65 -5.18 25.24
N SER A 31 2.20 -4.62 26.37
CA SER A 31 3.01 -3.73 27.21
C SER A 31 3.95 -4.47 28.17
N SER A 32 3.84 -5.80 28.30
CA SER A 32 4.76 -6.60 29.12
C SER A 32 6.21 -6.49 28.64
N ILE A 33 7.15 -6.54 29.58
CA ILE A 33 8.58 -6.38 29.29
C ILE A 33 9.11 -7.47 28.34
N PHE A 34 8.62 -8.71 28.49
CA PHE A 34 9.02 -9.84 27.66
C PHE A 34 8.66 -9.63 26.18
N ILE A 35 7.41 -9.22 25.90
CA ILE A 35 6.98 -8.95 24.52
C ILE A 35 7.72 -7.74 23.94
N ARG A 36 8.05 -6.72 24.75
CA ARG A 36 8.87 -5.59 24.28
C ARG A 36 10.26 -6.03 23.87
N ILE A 37 10.95 -6.83 24.68
CA ILE A 37 12.28 -7.35 24.37
C ILE A 37 12.23 -8.21 23.10
N LEU A 38 11.28 -9.16 23.04
CA LEU A 38 11.09 -10.02 21.87
C LEU A 38 10.87 -9.20 20.60
N ARG A 39 10.08 -8.12 20.67
CA ARG A 39 9.84 -7.24 19.52
C ARG A 39 11.06 -6.46 19.07
N VAL A 40 11.92 -6.02 19.99
CA VAL A 40 13.14 -5.29 19.65
C VAL A 40 14.14 -6.24 18.99
N ILE A 41 14.38 -7.40 19.61
CA ILE A 41 15.29 -8.42 19.07
C ILE A 41 14.77 -8.93 17.73
N GLY A 42 13.50 -9.36 17.67
CA GLY A 42 12.87 -9.84 16.46
C GLY A 42 12.80 -8.77 15.37
N GLY A 43 12.57 -7.51 15.72
CA GLY A 43 12.58 -6.39 14.78
C GLY A 43 13.96 -6.13 14.19
N PHE A 44 15.02 -6.24 15.01
CA PHE A 44 16.40 -6.16 14.54
C PHE A 44 16.75 -7.34 13.62
N CYS A 45 16.37 -8.57 13.99
CA CYS A 45 16.55 -9.75 13.13
C CYS A 45 15.81 -9.60 11.80
N LEU A 46 14.55 -9.12 11.82
CA LEU A 46 13.78 -8.87 10.62
C LEU A 46 14.44 -7.82 9.71
N ALA A 47 14.97 -6.74 10.29
CA ALA A 47 15.71 -5.73 9.54
C ALA A 47 16.98 -6.31 8.90
N LEU A 48 17.72 -7.17 9.60
CA LEU A 48 18.90 -7.86 9.04
C LEU A 48 18.54 -8.80 7.89
N VAL A 49 17.41 -9.51 7.99
CA VAL A 49 16.90 -10.37 6.90
C VAL A 49 16.51 -9.54 5.68
N ILE A 50 15.71 -8.49 5.87
CA ILE A 50 15.23 -7.63 4.77
C ILE A 50 16.40 -6.91 4.07
N THR A 51 17.40 -6.46 4.83
CA THR A 51 18.58 -5.78 4.26
C THR A 51 19.63 -6.74 3.69
N GLY A 52 19.44 -8.06 3.80
CA GLY A 52 20.41 -9.07 3.37
C GLY A 52 21.72 -9.08 4.18
N ARG A 53 21.85 -8.23 5.21
CA ARG A 53 23.07 -8.10 6.04
C ARG A 53 23.30 -9.27 6.98
N TYR A 54 22.32 -10.16 7.14
CA TYR A 54 22.51 -11.37 7.92
C TYR A 54 23.64 -12.27 7.38
N THR A 55 23.99 -12.17 6.09
CA THR A 55 25.04 -12.97 5.43
C THR A 55 26.46 -12.71 5.94
N ILE A 56 26.66 -11.62 6.69
CA ILE A 56 27.95 -11.25 7.30
C ILE A 56 28.28 -12.16 8.50
N PHE A 57 27.29 -12.85 9.05
CA PHE A 57 27.45 -13.64 10.28
C PHE A 57 27.81 -15.11 10.01
N TYR A 58 28.05 -15.87 11.07
CA TYR A 58 28.28 -17.32 11.00
C TYR A 58 26.98 -18.08 10.67
N LYS A 59 27.12 -19.24 10.01
CA LYS A 59 26.00 -20.07 9.54
C LYS A 59 24.97 -20.38 10.65
N GLU A 60 25.43 -20.68 11.86
CA GLU A 60 24.52 -21.00 12.97
C GLU A 60 23.74 -19.79 13.48
N LEU A 61 24.33 -18.59 13.38
CA LEU A 61 23.62 -17.36 13.71
C LEU A 61 22.56 -17.01 12.66
N HIS A 62 22.74 -17.42 11.40
CA HIS A 62 21.72 -17.22 10.37
C HIS A 62 20.41 -17.90 10.75
N ILE A 63 20.47 -19.17 11.17
CA ILE A 63 19.30 -19.95 11.56
C ILE A 63 18.56 -19.23 12.70
N LEU A 64 19.31 -18.79 13.73
CA LEU A 64 18.74 -18.06 14.87
C LEU A 64 18.06 -16.74 14.43
N ILE A 65 18.75 -15.94 13.59
CA ILE A 65 18.22 -14.68 13.05
C ILE A 65 16.93 -14.93 12.28
N PHE A 66 16.91 -15.94 11.40
CA PHE A 66 15.72 -16.31 10.64
C PHE A 66 14.57 -16.75 11.54
N THR A 67 14.83 -17.60 12.55
CA THR A 67 13.80 -18.04 13.49
C THR A 67 13.17 -16.85 14.22
N PHE A 68 13.97 -15.92 14.74
CA PHE A 68 13.43 -14.71 15.40
C PHE A 68 12.68 -13.79 14.43
N ALA A 69 13.18 -13.62 13.21
CA ALA A 69 12.51 -12.82 12.18
C ALA A 69 11.14 -13.40 11.80
N ILE A 70 11.04 -14.73 11.64
CA ILE A 70 9.78 -15.42 11.33
C ILE A 70 8.80 -15.27 12.49
N ILE A 71 9.22 -15.56 13.72
CA ILE A 71 8.37 -15.42 14.92
C ILE A 71 7.85 -13.98 15.04
N GLN A 72 8.72 -12.99 14.84
CA GLN A 72 8.35 -11.59 14.86
C GLN A 72 7.38 -11.22 13.74
N SER A 73 7.57 -11.76 12.54
CA SER A 73 6.68 -11.50 11.41
C SER A 73 5.28 -12.04 11.66
N ILE A 74 5.17 -13.25 12.21
CA ILE A 74 3.89 -13.84 12.63
C ILE A 74 3.25 -12.99 13.72
N LEU A 75 4.02 -12.56 14.74
CA LEU A 75 3.51 -11.70 15.82
C LEU A 75 2.96 -10.37 15.27
N ILE A 76 3.70 -9.71 14.37
CA ILE A 76 3.26 -8.46 13.73
C ILE A 76 1.98 -8.71 12.94
N MET A 77 1.93 -9.77 12.12
CA MET A 77 0.76 -10.12 11.32
C MET A 77 -0.48 -10.36 12.19
N CYS A 78 -0.38 -11.19 13.23
CA CYS A 78 -1.48 -11.48 14.15
C CYS A 78 -1.99 -10.20 14.84
N ILE A 79 -1.08 -9.35 15.35
CA ILE A 79 -1.45 -8.10 16.03
C ILE A 79 -2.10 -7.11 15.04
N SER A 80 -1.59 -7.03 13.81
CA SER A 80 -2.17 -6.16 12.78
C SER A 80 -3.58 -6.62 12.38
N LEU A 81 -3.81 -7.92 12.22
CA LEU A 81 -5.15 -8.47 11.97
C LEU A 81 -6.11 -8.17 13.11
N ILE A 82 -5.69 -8.40 14.37
CA ILE A 82 -6.54 -8.10 15.53
C ILE A 82 -6.88 -6.61 15.59
N LYS A 83 -5.90 -5.72 15.37
CA LYS A 83 -6.14 -4.27 15.33
C LYS A 83 -7.08 -3.87 14.19
N PHE A 84 -6.99 -4.53 13.05
CA PHE A 84 -7.85 -4.28 11.91
C PHE A 84 -9.30 -4.64 12.24
N PHE A 85 -9.57 -5.89 12.65
CA PHE A 85 -10.92 -6.33 12.99
C PHE A 85 -11.51 -5.57 14.18
N TYR A 86 -10.72 -5.34 15.24
CA TYR A 86 -11.18 -4.58 16.39
C TYR A 86 -11.41 -3.10 16.06
N GLY A 87 -10.56 -2.51 15.23
CA GLY A 87 -10.72 -1.15 14.73
C GLY A 87 -12.00 -0.97 13.92
N LEU A 88 -12.30 -1.92 13.00
CA LEU A 88 -13.56 -1.94 12.27
C LEU A 88 -14.76 -2.10 13.22
N TYR A 89 -14.66 -3.00 14.20
CA TYR A 89 -15.68 -3.17 15.23
C TYR A 89 -15.95 -1.86 15.98
N LEU A 90 -14.91 -1.12 16.39
CA LEU A 90 -15.08 0.17 17.07
C LEU A 90 -15.76 1.21 16.18
N ILE A 91 -15.38 1.31 14.90
CA ILE A 91 -15.97 2.28 13.97
C ILE A 91 -17.46 2.00 13.73
N ILE A 92 -17.83 0.73 13.54
CA ILE A 92 -19.20 0.32 13.20
C ILE A 92 -20.11 0.34 14.42
N TYR A 93 -19.66 -0.26 15.54
CA TYR A 93 -20.53 -0.51 16.71
C TYR A 93 -20.37 0.50 17.84
N LYS A 94 -19.32 1.35 17.83
CA LYS A 94 -19.07 2.36 18.88
C LYS A 94 -18.76 3.76 18.31
N PRO A 95 -19.64 4.32 17.47
CA PRO A 95 -19.43 5.62 16.82
C PRO A 95 -19.28 6.80 17.80
N GLU A 96 -19.83 6.67 19.02
CA GLU A 96 -19.78 7.66 20.10
C GLU A 96 -18.34 7.91 20.60
N LEU A 97 -17.44 6.94 20.47
CA LEU A 97 -16.04 7.09 20.86
C LEU A 97 -15.31 8.13 20.02
N PHE A 98 -15.79 8.39 18.80
CA PHE A 98 -15.18 9.31 17.84
C PHE A 98 -15.80 10.73 17.90
N GLU A 99 -16.80 10.94 18.75
CA GLU A 99 -17.45 12.25 18.89
C GLU A 99 -16.56 13.23 19.66
N VAL A 100 -16.37 14.43 19.11
CA VAL A 100 -15.67 15.54 19.75
C VAL A 100 -16.69 16.45 20.42
N ARG A 101 -16.93 16.20 21.71
CA ARG A 101 -17.82 17.01 22.56
C ARG A 101 -17.11 18.27 23.04
N ASN A 102 -17.22 19.34 22.24
CA ASN A 102 -17.26 20.70 22.79
C ASN A 102 -18.74 21.10 22.80
N SER A 103 -19.21 21.90 23.75
CA SER A 103 -20.58 22.45 23.65
C SER A 103 -20.56 23.68 22.73
N PRO A 104 -21.23 23.68 21.56
CA PRO A 104 -22.00 22.62 20.89
C PRO A 104 -21.15 21.64 20.05
N LEU A 105 -21.70 20.44 19.83
CA LEU A 105 -21.01 19.30 19.18
C LEU A 105 -20.38 19.71 17.85
N ASN A 106 -19.09 19.43 17.69
CA ASN A 106 -18.38 19.75 16.47
C ASN A 106 -18.45 18.60 15.47
N ASN A 107 -19.48 18.59 14.62
CA ASN A 107 -19.71 17.55 13.61
C ASN A 107 -18.51 17.37 12.66
N PHE A 108 -17.86 18.46 12.27
CA PHE A 108 -16.68 18.41 11.40
C PHE A 108 -15.51 17.69 12.07
N ALA A 109 -15.18 18.05 13.31
CA ALA A 109 -14.09 17.41 14.06
C ALA A 109 -14.38 15.93 14.34
N SER A 110 -15.63 15.57 14.61
CA SER A 110 -16.07 14.17 14.78
C SER A 110 -15.94 13.35 13.50
N HIS A 111 -16.37 13.89 12.35
CA HIS A 111 -16.23 13.20 11.07
C HIS A 111 -14.76 13.03 10.68
N LEU A 112 -13.96 14.08 10.86
CA LEU A 112 -12.52 14.02 10.66
C LEU A 112 -11.85 12.98 11.56
N ALA A 113 -12.23 12.89 12.83
CA ALA A 113 -11.70 11.87 13.74
C ALA A 113 -12.02 10.44 13.26
N ARG A 114 -13.20 10.20 12.67
CA ARG A 114 -13.56 8.91 12.06
C ARG A 114 -12.71 8.59 10.83
N VAL A 115 -12.59 9.54 9.91
CA VAL A 115 -11.79 9.36 8.67
C VAL A 115 -10.32 9.09 9.00
N ILE A 116 -9.72 9.88 9.91
CA ILE A 116 -8.33 9.69 10.33
C ILE A 116 -8.15 8.34 11.04
N SER A 117 -9.12 7.93 11.87
CA SER A 117 -9.07 6.63 12.54
C SER A 117 -9.15 5.47 11.55
N CYS A 118 -10.02 5.57 10.55
CA CYS A 118 -10.12 4.60 9.46
C CYS A 118 -8.81 4.51 8.67
N ALA A 119 -8.24 5.65 8.29
CA ALA A 119 -6.93 5.71 7.65
C ALA A 119 -5.84 5.08 8.53
N ARG A 120 -5.83 5.34 9.84
CA ARG A 120 -4.84 4.77 10.77
C ARG A 120 -4.97 3.25 10.90
N ILE A 121 -6.19 2.72 10.93
CA ILE A 121 -6.44 1.27 10.94
C ILE A 121 -6.00 0.66 9.60
N GLY A 122 -6.38 1.28 8.48
CA GLY A 122 -6.00 0.85 7.13
C GLY A 122 -4.48 0.86 6.92
N CYS A 123 -3.80 1.94 7.29
CA CYS A 123 -2.33 2.03 7.26
C CYS A 123 -1.67 1.00 8.18
N GLY A 124 -2.25 0.72 9.36
CA GLY A 124 -1.76 -0.32 10.27
C GLY A 124 -1.84 -1.72 9.65
N ALA A 125 -2.91 -2.01 8.91
CA ALA A 125 -3.04 -3.26 8.15
C ALA A 125 -2.08 -3.30 6.94
N ALA A 126 -1.95 -2.17 6.24
CA ALA A 126 -1.05 -2.04 5.09
C ALA A 126 0.42 -2.33 5.45
N VAL A 127 0.90 -1.85 6.60
CA VAL A 127 2.27 -2.17 7.06
C VAL A 127 2.46 -3.68 7.24
N GLY A 128 1.43 -4.41 7.68
CA GLY A 128 1.47 -5.87 7.75
C GLY A 128 1.51 -6.53 6.37
N THR A 129 0.70 -6.06 5.43
CA THR A 129 0.65 -6.62 4.08
C THR A 129 1.88 -6.29 3.24
N THR A 130 2.47 -5.10 3.38
CA THR A 130 3.73 -4.74 2.70
C THR A 130 4.87 -5.65 3.12
N GLY A 131 4.93 -6.05 4.40
CA GLY A 131 5.92 -7.02 4.88
C GLY A 131 5.77 -8.40 4.22
N VAL A 132 4.54 -8.88 4.07
CA VAL A 132 4.24 -10.14 3.37
C VAL A 132 4.57 -10.04 1.87
N LEU A 133 4.21 -8.93 1.22
CA LEU A 133 4.54 -8.67 -0.18
C LEU A 133 6.05 -8.62 -0.42
N ALA A 134 6.81 -7.94 0.44
CA ALA A 134 8.26 -7.88 0.34
C ALA A 134 8.90 -9.27 0.51
N ALA A 135 8.40 -10.08 1.46
CA ALA A 135 8.86 -11.44 1.65
C ALA A 135 8.56 -12.33 0.43
N ALA A 136 7.36 -12.20 -0.14
CA ALA A 136 6.94 -12.89 -1.36
C ALA A 136 7.85 -12.55 -2.56
N VAL A 137 8.13 -11.27 -2.79
CA VAL A 137 9.03 -10.81 -3.86
C VAL A 137 10.46 -11.32 -3.64
N THR A 138 10.94 -11.28 -2.40
CA THR A 138 12.29 -11.77 -2.05
C THR A 138 12.40 -13.26 -2.31
N TYR A 139 11.38 -14.05 -1.94
CA TYR A 139 11.36 -15.49 -2.18
C TYR A 139 11.39 -15.82 -3.68
N ASP A 140 10.58 -15.13 -4.47
CA ASP A 140 10.57 -15.31 -5.93
C ASP A 140 11.90 -14.92 -6.58
N THR A 141 12.60 -13.93 -6.03
CA THR A 141 13.94 -13.53 -6.49
C THR A 141 14.97 -14.63 -6.18
N ILE A 142 14.86 -15.29 -5.02
CA ILE A 142 15.70 -16.45 -4.69
C ILE A 142 15.40 -17.62 -5.63
N LEU A 143 14.13 -17.89 -5.92
CA LEU A 143 13.74 -18.93 -6.87
C LEU A 143 14.32 -18.65 -8.26
N GLU A 144 14.16 -17.43 -8.76
CA GLU A 144 14.70 -16.99 -10.05
C GLU A 144 16.23 -17.14 -10.10
N ALA A 145 16.94 -16.75 -9.04
CA ALA A 145 18.39 -16.94 -8.93
C ALA A 145 18.82 -18.43 -8.94
N THR A 146 17.92 -19.35 -8.59
CA THR A 146 18.13 -20.80 -8.66
C THR A 146 17.55 -21.44 -9.93
N ALA A 147 17.22 -20.65 -10.94
CA ALA A 147 16.57 -21.08 -12.18
C ALA A 147 15.23 -21.82 -11.95
N ARG A 148 14.48 -21.41 -10.91
CA ARG A 148 13.13 -21.90 -10.61
C ARG A 148 12.10 -20.82 -10.92
N GLU A 149 10.89 -21.25 -11.26
CA GLU A 149 9.78 -20.34 -11.57
C GLU A 149 9.31 -19.57 -10.34
N LYS A 150 8.91 -18.31 -10.55
CA LYS A 150 8.30 -17.44 -9.53
C LYS A 150 6.93 -17.99 -9.13
N VAL A 151 6.60 -17.97 -7.85
CA VAL A 151 5.34 -18.53 -7.33
C VAL A 151 4.42 -17.44 -6.79
N PHE A 152 4.95 -16.52 -5.99
CA PHE A 152 4.11 -15.60 -5.23
C PHE A 152 3.74 -14.33 -5.98
N VAL A 153 4.67 -13.72 -6.71
CA VAL A 153 4.43 -12.52 -7.52
C VAL A 153 3.35 -12.77 -8.58
N PRO A 154 3.37 -13.89 -9.36
CA PRO A 154 2.29 -14.19 -10.30
C PRO A 154 0.95 -14.41 -9.60
N MET A 155 0.93 -15.10 -8.45
CA MET A 155 -0.28 -15.32 -7.65
C MET A 155 -0.89 -14.01 -7.15
N ILE A 156 -0.06 -13.11 -6.60
CA ILE A 156 -0.47 -11.79 -6.13
C ILE A 156 -0.99 -10.95 -7.31
N ALA A 157 -0.30 -10.96 -8.44
CA ALA A 157 -0.73 -10.26 -9.65
C ALA A 157 -2.11 -10.76 -10.11
N LYS A 158 -2.31 -12.09 -10.15
CA LYS A 158 -3.62 -12.68 -10.49
C LYS A 158 -4.71 -12.25 -9.50
N PHE A 159 -4.47 -12.35 -8.20
CA PHE A 159 -5.44 -11.92 -7.18
C PHE A 159 -5.78 -10.42 -7.30
N TYR A 160 -4.78 -9.59 -7.58
CA TYR A 160 -4.99 -8.17 -7.81
C TYR A 160 -5.84 -7.94 -9.08
N ASN A 161 -5.58 -8.68 -10.16
CA ASN A 161 -6.35 -8.62 -11.39
C ASN A 161 -7.80 -9.08 -11.18
N ASP A 162 -8.02 -10.11 -10.36
CA ASP A 162 -9.36 -10.62 -10.05
C ASP A 162 -10.19 -9.60 -9.25
N ILE A 163 -9.54 -8.78 -8.40
CA ILE A 163 -10.23 -7.78 -7.56
C ILE A 163 -10.39 -6.42 -8.26
N PHE A 164 -9.33 -5.95 -8.92
CA PHE A 164 -9.23 -4.59 -9.44
C PHE A 164 -9.27 -4.53 -10.97
N GLY A 165 -9.34 -5.68 -11.66
CA GLY A 165 -9.12 -5.80 -13.09
C GLY A 165 -7.63 -5.86 -13.42
N GLU A 166 -7.29 -6.34 -14.62
CA GLU A 166 -5.89 -6.35 -15.07
C GLU A 166 -5.29 -4.94 -15.08
N PRO A 167 -4.00 -4.78 -14.71
CA PRO A 167 -3.33 -3.50 -14.83
C PRO A 167 -3.42 -3.03 -16.29
N MET A 168 -3.72 -1.74 -16.48
CA MET A 168 -3.69 -1.08 -17.79
C MET A 168 -2.30 -1.11 -18.47
N MET A 169 -1.29 -1.70 -17.83
CA MET A 169 0.12 -1.77 -18.27
C MET A 169 0.63 -3.19 -18.55
N THR A 170 -0.20 -4.11 -19.05
CA THR A 170 0.34 -5.27 -19.80
C THR A 170 0.71 -4.80 -21.21
N PRO A 171 1.75 -5.36 -21.86
CA PRO A 171 2.10 -5.03 -23.25
C PRO A 171 0.92 -5.20 -24.21
N GLU A 172 0.02 -6.15 -23.94
CA GLU A 172 -1.22 -6.39 -24.68
C GLU A 172 -2.29 -5.32 -24.42
N ASN A 173 -2.51 -4.88 -23.17
CA ASN A 173 -3.42 -3.77 -22.88
C ASN A 173 -2.87 -2.42 -23.39
N TYR A 174 -1.55 -2.25 -23.45
CA TYR A 174 -0.89 -1.11 -24.10
C TYR A 174 -1.01 -1.14 -25.64
N LYS A 175 -1.06 -2.35 -26.22
CA LYS A 175 -1.30 -2.56 -27.65
C LYS A 175 -2.75 -2.25 -28.01
N ASN A 176 -3.69 -2.69 -27.17
CA ASN A 176 -5.12 -2.35 -27.26
C ASN A 176 -5.38 -0.83 -27.05
N LEU A 177 -4.56 -0.16 -26.22
CA LEU A 177 -4.58 1.31 -26.05
C LEU A 177 -4.03 2.05 -27.28
N LYS A 178 -3.05 1.46 -27.98
CA LYS A 178 -2.49 1.96 -29.26
C LYS A 178 -3.43 1.74 -30.45
N GLU A 179 -4.33 0.77 -30.35
CA GLU A 179 -5.31 0.41 -31.38
C GLU A 179 -6.65 1.18 -31.24
N GLY A 180 -6.74 2.15 -30.32
CA GLY A 180 -7.78 3.20 -30.38
C GLY A 180 -9.05 2.98 -29.55
N LEU A 181 -9.10 2.01 -28.64
CA LEU A 181 -10.17 1.96 -27.62
C LEU A 181 -9.81 2.92 -26.47
N SER A 182 -10.15 4.20 -26.63
CA SER A 182 -9.67 5.29 -25.76
C SER A 182 -10.33 5.33 -24.37
N VAL A 183 -9.54 5.61 -23.33
CA VAL A 183 -10.04 6.09 -22.01
C VAL A 183 -9.79 7.60 -21.82
N LEU A 184 -9.52 8.35 -22.89
CA LEU A 184 -9.68 9.82 -22.89
C LEU A 184 -10.33 10.24 -24.22
N PRO A 185 -11.40 11.05 -24.21
CA PRO A 185 -12.08 11.46 -25.43
C PRO A 185 -11.13 12.30 -26.28
N ALA A 186 -11.10 12.01 -27.58
CA ALA A 186 -10.43 12.85 -28.56
C ALA A 186 -11.00 14.28 -28.50
N PRO A 187 -10.24 15.32 -28.89
CA PRO A 187 -10.77 16.67 -29.02
C PRO A 187 -12.08 16.63 -29.81
N GLU A 188 -13.09 17.43 -29.44
CA GLU A 188 -14.46 17.34 -29.99
C GLU A 188 -14.57 17.44 -31.53
N ASN A 189 -13.47 17.77 -32.22
CA ASN A 189 -13.39 17.86 -33.68
C ASN A 189 -12.23 17.05 -34.29
N PHE A 190 -11.72 16.04 -33.59
CA PHE A 190 -10.65 15.20 -34.11
C PHE A 190 -11.22 14.09 -35.00
N ASP A 191 -11.04 14.27 -36.31
CA ASP A 191 -11.43 13.30 -37.34
C ASP A 191 -10.27 12.32 -37.59
N VAL A 192 -10.45 11.09 -37.11
CA VAL A 192 -9.46 10.01 -37.19
C VAL A 192 -9.18 9.63 -38.65
N ASP A 193 -10.21 9.55 -39.49
CA ASP A 193 -10.08 9.18 -40.91
C ASP A 193 -9.30 10.22 -41.70
N LYS A 194 -9.49 11.50 -41.36
CA LYS A 194 -8.73 12.59 -41.95
C LYS A 194 -7.26 12.54 -41.52
N PHE A 195 -7.00 12.28 -40.23
CA PHE A 195 -5.63 12.17 -39.72
C PHE A 195 -4.87 11.01 -40.39
N ASP A 196 -5.48 9.84 -40.50
CA ASP A 196 -4.83 8.67 -41.11
C ASP A 196 -4.51 8.90 -42.59
N LYS A 197 -5.44 9.50 -43.33
CA LYS A 197 -5.20 9.86 -44.74
C LYS A 197 -4.07 10.88 -44.92
N GLU A 198 -3.96 11.85 -44.02
CA GLU A 198 -2.87 12.83 -44.07
C GLU A 198 -1.54 12.24 -43.59
N PHE A 199 -1.58 11.36 -42.58
CA PHE A 199 -0.40 10.67 -42.08
C PHE A 199 0.17 9.70 -43.11
N GLU A 200 -0.67 8.98 -43.85
CA GLU A 200 -0.22 8.06 -44.90
C GLU A 200 0.53 8.77 -46.03
N LYS A 201 0.13 10.00 -46.37
CA LYS A 201 0.78 10.84 -47.39
C LYS A 201 2.18 11.30 -47.02
N LEU A 202 2.56 11.24 -45.74
CA LEU A 202 3.90 11.64 -45.29
C LEU A 202 4.96 10.63 -45.74
N SER A 203 6.13 11.16 -46.12
CA SER A 203 7.30 10.33 -46.39
C SER A 203 7.77 9.60 -45.13
N PRO A 204 8.53 8.49 -45.25
CA PRO A 204 9.06 7.78 -44.10
C PRO A 204 9.89 8.65 -43.14
N ALA A 205 10.61 9.64 -43.69
CA ALA A 205 11.41 10.59 -42.90
C ALA A 205 10.53 11.55 -42.10
N GLU A 206 9.45 12.06 -42.69
CA GLU A 206 8.50 12.95 -42.01
C GLU A 206 7.68 12.22 -40.94
N LYS A 207 7.26 10.97 -41.21
CA LYS A 207 6.62 10.11 -40.21
C LYS A 207 7.51 9.93 -38.98
N LYS A 208 8.80 9.68 -39.22
CA LYS A 208 9.79 9.52 -38.14
C LYS A 208 10.00 10.82 -37.38
N ALA A 209 10.16 11.95 -38.07
CA ALA A 209 10.34 13.26 -37.45
C ALA A 209 9.11 13.68 -36.60
N LEU A 210 7.90 13.38 -37.06
CA LEU A 210 6.67 13.65 -36.31
C LEU A 210 6.60 12.80 -35.02
N VAL A 211 6.95 11.51 -35.12
CA VAL A 211 7.00 10.61 -33.96
C VAL A 211 8.05 11.07 -32.95
N ASP A 212 9.23 11.50 -33.41
CA ASP A 212 10.30 11.98 -32.54
C ASP A 212 9.95 13.32 -31.89
N TYR A 213 9.27 14.22 -32.62
CA TYR A 213 8.75 15.47 -32.06
C TYR A 213 7.72 15.23 -30.94
N ILE A 214 6.79 14.28 -31.14
CA ILE A 214 5.79 13.93 -30.11
C ILE A 214 6.47 13.36 -28.86
N LYS A 215 7.43 12.44 -29.03
CA LYS A 215 8.17 11.84 -27.91
C LYS A 215 8.90 12.89 -27.06
N ASN A 216 9.50 13.88 -27.70
CA ASN A 216 10.27 14.92 -27.02
C ASN A 216 9.41 16.01 -26.35
N LYS A 217 8.10 16.08 -26.64
CA LYS A 217 7.19 17.05 -26.02
C LYS A 217 6.34 16.48 -24.88
N VAL A 218 6.24 15.15 -24.79
CA VAL A 218 5.39 14.45 -23.82
C VAL A 218 6.19 13.93 -22.61
N ILE A 219 7.52 13.91 -22.70
CA ILE A 219 8.46 13.64 -21.59
C ILE A 219 8.95 14.98 -21.03
#